data_AF-A0A7X8ELK8-F1
#
_entry.id   AF-A0A7X8ELK8-F1
#
_cell.length_a   1.000
_cell.length_b   1.000
_cell.length_c   1.000
_cell.angle_alpha   90.00
_cell.angle_beta   90.00
_cell.angle_gamma   90.00
#
_symmetry.space_group_name_H-M   'P 1'
#
loop_
_entity.id
_entity.type
_entity.pdbx_description
1 polymer ?
#
loop_
_entity_poly.entity_id
_entity_poly.type
_entity_poly.pdbx_seq_one_letter_code
_entity_poly.pdbx_strand_id
1 'polypeptide(L)'
;MLWSNLKIGRKLALGFGAVTVIAFLLGAAGLAGINRLLTDFSYVGQTRIPDMLAFSRLNYLEMLIRAESLEGLRSEGRFYEGVNVGYILDRRVRAREEMDAAWETVSASSRHSQRGQQLLDILMGQFEVWTRYQGRLDGILKNLNEASSEERRGELFKEYSELMAVILPVSDVMGATLEDLLKNIQSETEVIVEDNMDTASCLTKIYGMVLAAGVLAAILLTLTISGSITKPLAAGVELLASIRGGDLSAEAPLSLISRKDEVGILAGAVNDLSADLRAQIAGIGEVTAKLTSAAAQISASVSQVAAGAEETSVAVVDTTATMEEVRTTAEITTKKSREVAEHSQQGLLLVQQGKSVTDALFETVGNIGDQMNSISETIIRLSEQSQEVGEIAETVEDLAEQSNLLAVNAAVEAAKAGEQGKGFSVVAREI
;
A
#
# COMPACT_ATOMS: atom_id res chain seq x y z
N MET A 1 15.56 -2.85 21.12
CA MET A 1 14.34 -2.08 20.79
C MET A 1 14.60 -0.66 20.31
N LEU A 2 15.59 0.08 20.84
CA LEU A 2 15.85 1.47 20.39
C LEU A 2 16.35 1.56 18.93
N TRP A 3 17.23 0.65 18.50
CA TRP A 3 17.78 0.69 17.13
C TRP A 3 16.74 0.39 16.05
N SER A 4 15.83 -0.57 16.28
CA SER A 4 14.81 -0.95 15.29
C SER A 4 13.80 0.16 15.00
N ASN A 5 13.58 1.07 15.96
CA ASN A 5 12.61 2.18 15.84
C ASN A 5 13.20 3.46 15.24
N LEU A 6 14.51 3.50 14.97
CA LEU A 6 15.14 4.63 14.31
C LEU A 6 14.85 4.60 12.81
N LYS A 7 14.48 5.76 12.27
CA LYS A 7 14.37 5.99 10.84
C LYS A 7 15.64 5.56 10.10
N ILE A 8 15.50 4.99 8.90
CA ILE A 8 16.62 4.51 8.09
C ILE A 8 17.66 5.62 7.88
N GLY A 9 17.21 6.83 7.55
CA GLY A 9 18.10 7.98 7.37
C GLY A 9 18.91 8.32 8.63
N ARG A 10 18.32 8.20 9.83
CA ARG A 10 19.05 8.43 11.10
C ARG A 10 20.06 7.34 11.40
N LYS A 11 19.75 6.08 11.09
CA LYS A 11 20.70 4.95 11.22
C LYS A 11 21.92 5.16 10.33
N LEU A 12 21.71 5.53 9.07
CA LEU A 12 22.79 5.82 8.13
C LEU A 12 23.60 7.05 8.57
N ALA A 13 22.94 8.14 8.98
CA ALA A 13 23.62 9.34 9.45
C ALA A 13 24.49 9.09 10.69
N LEU A 14 24.02 8.27 11.65
CA LEU A 14 24.83 7.86 12.80
C LEU A 14 26.03 7.00 12.39
N GLY A 15 25.83 6.05 11.46
CA GLY A 15 26.91 5.20 10.95
C GLY A 15 27.99 6.00 10.23
N PHE A 16 27.61 6.81 9.23
CA PHE A 16 28.55 7.67 8.50
C PHE A 16 29.16 8.74 9.42
N GLY A 17 28.37 9.35 10.30
CA GLY A 17 28.85 10.35 11.26
C GLY A 17 29.91 9.80 12.20
N ALA A 18 29.74 8.58 12.73
CA ALA A 18 30.75 7.92 13.55
C ALA A 18 32.05 7.69 12.77
N VAL A 19 31.96 7.21 11.53
CA VAL A 19 33.14 7.01 10.66
C VAL A 19 33.86 8.34 10.39
N THR A 20 33.12 9.41 10.09
CA THR A 20 33.70 10.74 9.84
C THR A 20 34.40 11.30 11.08
N VAL A 21 33.81 11.17 12.27
CA VAL A 21 34.43 11.61 13.53
C VAL A 21 35.72 10.84 13.81
N ILE A 22 35.71 9.51 13.63
CA ILE A 22 36.92 8.68 13.79
C ILE A 22 38.01 9.11 12.80
N ALA A 23 37.66 9.29 11.52
CA ALA A 23 38.61 9.74 10.50
C ALA A 23 39.20 11.13 10.81
N PHE A 24 38.37 12.06 11.30
CA PHE A 24 38.81 13.39 11.69
C PHE A 24 39.77 13.35 12.88
N LEU A 25 39.44 12.61 13.94
CA LEU A 25 40.30 12.46 15.11
C LEU A 25 41.65 11.80 14.75
N LEU A 26 41.63 10.77 13.90
CA LEU A 26 42.83 10.14 13.35
C LEU A 26 43.71 11.13 12.59
N GLY A 27 43.09 11.91 11.70
CA GLY A 27 43.78 12.93 10.91
C GLY A 27 44.40 14.01 11.78
N ALA A 28 43.64 14.55 12.74
CA ALA A 28 44.10 15.60 13.65
C ALA A 28 45.27 15.13 14.53
N ALA A 29 45.16 13.93 15.11
CA ALA A 29 46.25 13.32 15.88
C ALA A 29 47.50 13.09 14.99
N GLY A 30 47.30 12.77 13.71
CA GLY A 30 48.39 12.46 12.77
C GLY A 30 49.17 13.67 12.38
N LEU A 31 48.45 14.74 12.03
CA LEU A 31 49.04 16.04 11.79
C LEU A 31 49.81 16.53 13.02
N ALA A 32 49.25 16.42 14.22
CA ALA A 32 49.94 16.82 15.45
C ALA A 32 51.22 15.99 15.71
N GLY A 33 51.14 14.67 15.56
CA GLY A 33 52.28 13.77 15.77
C GLY A 33 53.40 13.97 14.75
N ILE A 34 53.06 14.10 13.47
CA ILE A 34 54.02 14.37 12.39
C ILE A 34 54.68 15.73 12.60
N ASN A 35 53.93 16.76 12.97
CA ASN A 35 54.47 18.11 13.15
C ASN A 35 55.48 18.17 14.31
N ARG A 36 55.24 17.42 15.40
CA ARG A 36 56.20 17.28 16.49
C ARG A 36 57.49 16.60 16.03
N LEU A 37 57.37 15.43 15.39
CA LEU A 37 58.52 14.69 14.87
C LEU A 37 59.34 15.50 13.87
N LEU A 38 58.70 16.24 12.95
CA LEU A 38 59.37 17.11 11.99
C LEU A 38 60.15 18.24 12.68
N THR A 39 59.60 18.81 13.75
CA THR A 39 60.27 19.88 14.51
C THR A 39 61.55 19.35 15.17
N ASP A 40 61.46 18.20 15.84
CA ASP A 40 62.59 17.62 16.56
C ASP A 40 63.66 17.08 15.58
N PHE A 41 63.26 16.45 14.48
CA PHE A 41 64.18 16.06 13.41
C PHE A 41 64.88 17.27 12.77
N SER A 42 64.14 18.34 12.49
CA SER A 42 64.72 19.58 11.95
C SER A 42 65.74 20.16 12.91
N TYR A 43 65.44 20.14 14.22
CA TYR A 43 66.35 20.62 15.25
C TYR A 43 67.65 19.79 15.33
N VAL A 44 67.54 18.45 15.29
CA VAL A 44 68.73 17.58 15.26
C VAL A 44 69.55 17.82 14.00
N GLY A 45 68.90 17.89 12.83
CA GLY A 45 69.58 18.03 11.54
C GLY A 45 70.21 19.40 11.31
N GLN A 46 69.53 20.49 11.70
CA GLN A 46 69.99 21.86 11.42
C GLN A 46 70.78 22.49 12.56
N THR A 47 70.72 21.94 13.78
CA THR A 47 71.41 22.52 14.94
C THR A 47 72.41 21.54 15.54
N ARG A 48 71.98 20.33 15.95
CA ARG A 48 72.85 19.40 16.69
C ARG A 48 73.99 18.81 15.86
N ILE A 49 73.72 18.36 14.63
CA ILE A 49 74.76 17.80 13.77
C ILE A 49 75.84 18.85 13.43
N PRO A 50 75.49 20.08 12.99
CA PRO A 50 76.47 21.14 12.81
C PRO A 50 77.29 21.46 14.06
N ASP A 51 76.64 21.54 15.23
CA ASP A 51 77.35 21.76 16.52
C ASP A 51 78.38 20.66 16.79
N MET A 52 77.99 19.38 16.67
CA MET A 52 78.92 18.25 16.87
C MET A 52 80.10 18.30 15.90
N LEU A 53 79.86 18.62 14.63
CA LEU A 53 80.92 18.76 13.63
C LEU A 53 81.87 19.92 13.96
N ALA A 54 81.32 21.07 14.39
CA ALA A 54 82.11 22.24 14.74
C ALA A 54 83.00 21.99 15.98
N PHE A 55 82.45 21.38 17.03
CA PHE A 55 83.24 20.98 18.20
C PHE A 55 84.26 19.89 17.90
N SER A 56 83.90 18.89 17.09
CA SER A 56 84.86 17.87 16.66
C SER A 56 85.99 18.48 15.85
N ARG A 57 85.71 19.51 15.04
CA ARG A 57 86.72 20.25 14.28
C ARG A 57 87.62 21.05 15.21
N LEU A 58 87.07 21.75 16.20
CA LEU A 58 87.86 22.45 17.23
C LEU A 58 88.79 21.51 17.99
N ASN A 59 88.28 20.37 18.44
CA ASN A 59 89.08 19.37 19.15
C ASN A 59 90.21 18.82 18.28
N TYR A 60 89.93 18.55 16.99
CA TYR A 60 90.96 18.14 16.04
C TYR A 60 92.04 19.21 15.84
N LEU A 61 91.65 20.48 15.67
CA LEU A 61 92.60 21.59 15.45
C LEU A 61 93.45 21.88 16.68
N GLU A 62 92.86 21.76 17.87
CA GLU A 62 93.57 21.82 19.16
C GLU A 62 94.67 20.76 19.22
N MET A 63 94.31 19.49 18.96
CA MET A 63 95.25 18.37 18.98
C MET A 63 96.33 18.52 17.89
N LEU A 64 95.98 19.04 16.72
CA LEU A 64 96.92 19.33 15.64
C LEU A 64 97.95 20.37 16.08
N ILE A 65 97.50 21.52 16.61
CA ILE A 65 98.41 22.57 17.09
C ILE A 65 99.27 22.05 18.23
N ARG A 66 98.71 21.25 19.13
CA ARG A 66 99.48 20.57 20.19
C ARG A 66 100.56 19.64 19.63
N ALA A 67 100.24 18.82 18.63
CA ALA A 67 101.19 17.92 17.99
C ALA A 67 102.35 18.69 17.34
N GLU A 68 102.04 19.74 16.58
CA GLU A 68 103.07 20.62 15.98
C GLU A 68 103.90 21.33 17.07
N SER A 69 103.29 21.70 18.20
CA SER A 69 104.01 22.26 19.36
C SER A 69 105.05 21.28 19.92
N LEU A 70 104.66 20.01 20.05
CA LEU A 70 105.56 18.98 20.56
C LEU A 70 106.66 18.62 19.55
N GLU A 71 106.35 18.68 18.26
CA GLU A 71 107.35 18.53 17.20
C GLU A 71 108.39 19.66 17.22
N GLY A 72 107.93 20.90 17.43
CA GLY A 72 108.80 22.06 17.68
C GLY A 72 109.74 21.82 18.86
N LEU A 73 109.23 21.30 19.97
CA LEU A 73 110.04 20.97 21.16
C LEU A 73 111.10 19.89 20.85
N ARG A 74 110.74 18.85 20.09
CA ARG A 74 111.63 17.74 19.71
C ARG A 74 112.68 18.09 18.65
N SER A 75 112.59 19.29 18.07
CA SER A 75 113.55 19.78 17.08
C SER A 75 114.84 20.32 17.72
N GLU A 76 114.86 20.51 19.05
CA GLU A 76 116.05 20.89 19.81
C GLU A 76 117.22 19.94 19.49
N GLY A 77 118.33 20.49 18.95
CA GLY A 77 119.52 19.73 18.55
C GLY A 77 119.48 19.10 17.15
N ARG A 78 118.34 19.07 16.45
CA ARG A 78 118.18 18.50 15.08
C ARG A 78 117.93 19.55 13.99
N PHE A 79 118.24 20.80 14.28
CA PHE A 79 118.13 21.93 13.33
C PHE A 79 118.92 21.74 12.03
N TYR A 80 119.98 20.94 12.09
CA TYR A 80 120.83 20.64 10.94
C TYR A 80 120.36 19.43 10.13
N GLU A 81 119.35 18.68 10.61
CA GLU A 81 118.80 17.46 9.98
C GLU A 81 117.51 17.71 9.18
N GLY A 82 117.21 18.97 8.83
CA GLY A 82 116.10 19.31 7.93
C GLY A 82 114.73 19.56 8.60
N VAL A 83 114.66 19.66 9.93
CA VAL A 83 113.45 20.13 10.62
C VAL A 83 113.29 21.64 10.38
N ASN A 84 112.33 22.01 9.54
CA ASN A 84 112.08 23.40 9.15
C ASN A 84 111.08 24.04 10.13
N VAL A 85 111.57 24.84 11.08
CA VAL A 85 110.72 25.59 12.02
C VAL A 85 109.71 26.48 11.30
N GLY A 86 110.07 27.04 10.14
CA GLY A 86 109.15 27.76 9.27
C GLY A 86 107.97 26.90 8.79
N TYR A 87 108.19 25.61 8.52
CA TYR A 87 107.11 24.68 8.16
C TYR A 87 106.16 24.40 9.33
N ILE A 88 106.70 24.21 10.53
CA ILE A 88 105.91 24.03 11.76
C ILE A 88 105.08 25.29 12.04
N LEU A 89 105.70 26.47 11.94
CA LEU A 89 105.03 27.75 12.13
C LEU A 89 103.90 27.95 11.11
N ASP A 90 104.14 27.70 9.83
CA ASP A 90 103.15 27.85 8.75
C ASP A 90 101.95 26.90 8.92
N ARG A 91 102.18 25.66 9.37
CA ARG A 91 101.08 24.72 9.68
C ARG A 91 100.28 25.15 10.90
N ARG A 92 100.94 25.65 11.94
CA ARG A 92 100.27 26.15 13.15
C ARG A 92 99.43 27.39 12.87
N VAL A 93 99.96 28.34 12.08
CA VAL A 93 99.23 29.55 11.70
C VAL A 93 97.98 29.19 10.91
N ARG A 94 98.08 28.32 9.91
CA ARG A 94 96.90 27.84 9.16
C ARG A 94 95.89 27.12 10.04
N ALA A 95 96.35 26.23 10.93
CA ALA A 95 95.47 25.56 11.88
C ALA A 95 94.79 26.55 12.84
N ARG A 96 95.49 27.62 13.25
CA ARG A 96 94.95 28.69 14.09
C ARG A 96 93.87 29.49 13.36
N GLU A 97 94.09 29.88 12.11
CA GLU A 97 93.07 30.57 11.30
C GLU A 97 91.79 29.73 11.16
N GLU A 98 91.93 28.43 10.89
CA GLU A 98 90.78 27.52 10.84
C GLU A 98 90.11 27.35 12.22
N MET A 99 90.89 27.38 13.30
CA MET A 99 90.38 27.22 14.66
C MET A 99 89.60 28.45 15.10
N ASP A 100 90.06 29.64 14.73
CA ASP A 100 89.36 30.91 15.00
C ASP A 100 88.02 30.96 14.26
N ALA A 101 87.96 30.51 13.01
CA ALA A 101 86.71 30.40 12.24
C ALA A 101 85.73 29.38 12.86
N ALA A 102 86.24 28.22 13.28
CA ALA A 102 85.43 27.22 13.99
C ALA A 102 84.95 27.73 15.35
N TRP A 103 85.77 28.51 16.05
CA TRP A 103 85.45 29.11 17.33
C TRP A 103 84.34 30.17 17.23
N GLU A 104 84.35 31.00 16.18
CA GLU A 104 83.29 31.98 15.93
C GLU A 104 81.92 31.30 15.81
N THR A 105 81.87 30.16 15.10
CA THR A 105 80.64 29.37 14.94
C THR A 105 80.18 28.78 16.29
N VAL A 106 81.09 28.20 17.05
CA VAL A 106 80.80 27.50 18.30
C VAL A 106 80.43 28.47 19.44
N SER A 107 81.12 29.60 19.54
CA SER A 107 80.87 30.61 20.57
C SER A 107 79.56 31.37 20.37
N ALA A 108 79.10 31.51 19.13
CA ALA A 108 77.81 32.14 18.81
C ALA A 108 76.60 31.23 19.07
N SER A 109 76.80 29.91 19.05
CA SER A 109 75.71 28.94 19.23
C SER A 109 75.29 28.79 20.70
N SER A 110 74.01 28.98 20.98
CA SER A 110 73.43 28.81 22.32
C SER A 110 73.26 27.33 22.70
N ARG A 111 73.52 26.98 23.95
CA ARG A 111 73.30 25.62 24.46
C ARG A 111 71.94 25.48 25.10
N HIS A 112 71.26 24.39 24.77
CA HIS A 112 69.93 24.12 25.30
C HIS A 112 69.94 23.54 26.72
N SER A 113 71.01 22.83 27.10
CA SER A 113 71.16 22.36 28.46
C SER A 113 71.98 23.32 29.31
N GLN A 114 71.61 23.35 30.59
CA GLN A 114 72.36 24.08 31.60
C GLN A 114 73.80 23.56 31.71
N ARG A 115 74.01 22.24 31.61
CA ARG A 115 75.35 21.64 31.66
C ARG A 115 76.19 22.02 30.45
N GLY A 116 75.60 21.98 29.25
CA GLY A 116 76.27 22.40 28.02
C GLY A 116 76.66 23.87 28.06
N GLN A 117 75.80 24.73 28.58
CA GLN A 117 76.11 26.16 28.72
C GLN A 117 77.27 26.38 29.69
N GLN A 118 77.27 25.72 30.85
CA GLN A 118 78.38 25.81 31.82
C GLN A 118 79.71 25.33 31.21
N LEU A 119 79.70 24.22 30.46
CA LEU A 119 80.91 23.73 29.81
C LEU A 119 81.40 24.68 28.72
N LEU A 120 80.48 25.32 27.97
CA LEU A 120 80.84 26.34 26.98
C LEU A 120 81.49 27.55 27.66
N ASP A 121 80.93 28.04 28.77
CA ASP A 121 81.50 29.18 29.51
C ASP A 121 82.91 28.85 30.03
N ILE A 122 83.12 27.63 30.53
CA ILE A 122 84.44 27.13 30.95
C ILE A 122 85.39 27.06 29.75
N LEU A 123 84.93 26.52 28.63
CA LEU A 123 85.71 26.40 27.40
C LEU A 123 86.12 27.79 26.87
N MET A 124 85.23 28.79 26.95
CA MET A 124 85.55 30.17 26.54
C MET A 124 86.73 30.74 27.33
N GLY A 125 86.73 30.57 28.65
CA GLY A 125 87.85 30.99 29.48
C GLY A 125 89.15 30.23 29.17
N GLN A 126 89.05 28.92 28.95
CA GLN A 126 90.21 28.09 28.60
C GLN A 126 90.78 28.45 27.23
N PHE A 127 89.92 28.69 26.24
CA PHE A 127 90.30 29.06 24.88
C PHE A 127 91.01 30.41 24.84
N GLU A 128 90.55 31.39 25.62
CA GLU A 128 91.22 32.69 25.72
C GLU A 128 92.65 32.56 26.27
N VAL A 129 92.80 31.80 27.36
CA VAL A 129 94.10 31.54 27.99
C VAL A 129 95.02 30.75 27.06
N TRP A 130 94.50 29.68 26.45
CA TRP A 130 95.21 28.86 25.47
C TRP A 130 95.69 29.71 24.28
N THR A 131 94.81 30.55 23.72
CA THR A 131 95.13 31.42 22.58
C THR A 131 96.25 32.39 22.90
N ARG A 132 96.23 32.99 24.10
CA ARG A 132 97.27 33.91 24.57
C ARG A 132 98.64 33.22 24.65
N TYR A 133 98.71 32.02 25.22
CA TYR A 133 100.00 31.30 25.33
C TYR A 133 100.49 30.80 23.99
N GLN A 134 99.59 30.30 23.13
CA GLN A 134 99.99 29.83 21.82
C GLN A 134 100.48 30.97 20.91
N GLY A 135 99.89 32.17 20.98
CA GLY A 135 100.39 33.33 20.27
C GLY A 135 101.82 33.72 20.69
N ARG A 136 102.15 33.58 21.98
CA ARG A 136 103.53 33.73 22.47
C ARG A 136 104.46 32.66 21.90
N LEU A 137 104.00 31.40 21.86
CA LEU A 137 104.77 30.28 21.31
C LEU A 137 105.04 30.46 19.81
N ASP A 138 104.04 30.91 19.05
CA ASP A 138 104.18 31.24 17.62
C ASP A 138 105.19 32.38 17.40
N GLY A 139 105.21 33.37 18.30
CA GLY A 139 106.24 34.43 18.32
C GLY A 139 107.65 33.90 18.57
N ILE A 140 107.82 32.93 19.48
CA ILE A 140 109.11 32.27 19.73
C ILE A 140 109.54 31.46 18.49
N LEU A 141 108.64 30.71 17.86
CA LEU A 141 108.94 29.95 16.64
C LEU A 141 109.35 30.87 15.48
N LYS A 142 108.70 32.03 15.34
CA LYS A 142 109.12 33.05 14.36
C LYS A 142 110.54 33.53 14.63
N ASN A 143 110.84 33.91 15.87
CA ASN A 143 112.18 34.33 16.26
C ASN A 143 113.23 33.22 16.08
N LEU A 144 112.86 31.96 16.34
CA LEU A 144 113.72 30.78 16.11
C LEU A 144 114.04 30.59 14.63
N ASN A 145 113.07 30.84 13.74
CA ASN A 145 113.24 30.77 12.29
C ASN A 145 114.14 31.89 11.74
N GLU A 146 114.14 33.06 12.39
CA GLU A 146 114.93 34.23 11.99
C GLU A 146 116.31 34.30 12.67
N ALA A 147 116.56 33.47 13.70
CA ALA A 147 117.78 33.54 14.49
C ALA A 147 119.02 32.97 13.77
N SER A 148 120.02 33.83 13.56
CA SER A 148 121.27 33.46 12.87
C SER A 148 122.34 32.83 13.77
N SER A 149 122.29 33.03 15.10
CA SER A 149 123.30 32.51 16.04
C SER A 149 122.79 31.28 16.81
N GLU A 150 123.71 30.36 17.11
CA GLU A 150 123.40 29.14 17.89
C GLU A 150 123.06 29.45 19.35
N GLU A 151 123.77 30.40 19.96
CA GLU A 151 123.49 30.87 21.33
C GLU A 151 122.07 31.45 21.45
N ARG A 152 121.65 32.30 20.50
CA ARG A 152 120.29 32.87 20.50
C ARG A 152 119.21 31.81 20.27
N ARG A 153 119.48 30.81 19.43
CA ARG A 153 118.57 29.66 19.24
C ARG A 153 118.43 28.87 20.55
N GLY A 154 119.52 28.62 21.28
CA GLY A 154 119.50 27.96 22.58
C GLY A 154 118.65 28.69 23.63
N GLU A 155 118.79 30.02 23.73
CA GLU A 155 117.96 30.85 24.61
C GLU A 155 116.46 30.75 24.25
N LEU A 156 116.13 30.92 22.97
CA LEU A 156 114.75 30.83 22.49
C LEU A 156 114.16 29.42 22.68
N PHE A 157 114.97 28.36 22.59
CA PHE A 157 114.55 26.99 22.90
C PHE A 157 114.22 26.80 24.38
N LYS A 158 115.02 27.39 25.25
CA LYS A 158 114.73 27.38 26.69
C LYS A 158 113.41 28.08 26.97
N GLU A 159 113.19 29.27 26.40
CA GLU A 159 111.90 29.99 26.49
C GLU A 159 110.75 29.16 25.91
N TYR A 160 110.96 28.49 24.78
CA TYR A 160 109.97 27.59 24.15
C TYR A 160 109.59 26.44 25.08
N SER A 161 110.58 25.77 25.67
CA SER A 161 110.41 24.63 26.57
C SER A 161 109.68 25.03 27.86
N GLU A 162 110.07 26.16 28.47
CA GLU A 162 109.40 26.72 29.65
C GLU A 162 107.94 27.08 29.35
N LEU A 163 107.66 27.67 28.18
CA LEU A 163 106.30 27.99 27.77
C LEU A 163 105.48 26.73 27.46
N MET A 164 106.09 25.70 26.86
CA MET A 164 105.44 24.42 26.61
C MET A 164 105.04 23.71 27.90
N ALA A 165 105.83 23.80 28.97
CA ALA A 165 105.49 23.28 30.29
C ALA A 165 104.21 23.91 30.87
N VAL A 166 103.87 25.15 30.46
CA VAL A 166 102.63 25.85 30.85
C VAL A 166 101.48 25.54 29.88
N ILE A 167 101.75 25.43 28.57
CA ILE A 167 100.73 25.17 27.55
C ILE A 167 100.14 23.77 27.69
N LEU A 168 100.96 22.75 27.99
CA LEU A 168 100.51 21.35 28.02
C LEU A 168 99.36 21.12 29.02
N PRO A 169 99.44 21.54 30.30
CA PRO A 169 98.32 21.42 31.22
C PRO A 169 97.06 22.18 30.78
N VAL A 170 97.21 23.37 30.17
CA VAL A 170 96.08 24.15 29.66
C VAL A 170 95.39 23.42 28.51
N SER A 171 96.18 22.87 27.58
CA SER A 171 95.72 22.05 26.45
C SER A 171 95.02 20.77 26.93
N ASP A 172 95.56 20.08 27.96
CA ASP A 172 94.92 18.89 28.55
C ASP A 172 93.54 19.20 29.11
N VAL A 173 93.43 20.27 29.91
CA VAL A 173 92.15 20.65 30.52
C VAL A 173 91.16 21.15 29.45
N MET A 174 91.63 21.87 28.44
CA MET A 174 90.78 22.33 27.33
C MET A 174 90.27 21.17 26.47
N GLY A 175 91.14 20.21 26.14
CA GLY A 175 90.76 18.98 25.44
C GLY A 175 89.74 18.16 26.22
N ALA A 176 89.91 18.04 27.54
CA ALA A 176 88.93 17.36 28.40
C ALA A 176 87.56 18.08 28.40
N THR A 177 87.54 19.41 28.46
CA THR A 177 86.28 20.19 28.37
C THR A 177 85.60 20.03 27.00
N LEU A 178 86.38 20.00 25.90
CA LEU A 178 85.86 19.74 24.56
C LEU A 178 85.25 18.34 24.45
N GLU A 179 85.92 17.33 25.02
CA GLU A 179 85.41 15.96 25.08
C GLU A 179 84.12 15.86 25.91
N ASP A 180 84.07 16.50 27.07
CA ASP A 180 82.87 16.55 27.92
C ASP A 180 81.70 17.26 27.22
N LEU A 181 81.97 18.33 26.47
CA LEU A 181 80.97 19.02 25.63
C LEU A 181 80.43 18.11 24.54
N LEU A 182 81.31 17.43 23.80
CA LEU A 182 80.93 16.49 22.76
C LEU A 182 80.08 15.34 23.34
N LYS A 183 80.49 14.75 24.46
CA LYS A 183 79.71 13.72 25.17
C LYS A 183 78.34 14.24 25.61
N ASN A 184 78.27 15.46 26.13
CA ASN A 184 77.00 16.05 26.56
C ASN A 184 76.07 16.30 25.36
N ILE A 185 76.58 16.86 24.26
CA ILE A 185 75.79 17.08 23.03
C ILE A 185 75.31 15.74 22.47
N GLN A 186 76.17 14.72 22.44
CA GLN A 186 75.80 13.38 21.99
C GLN A 186 74.72 12.77 22.88
N SER A 187 74.90 12.78 24.20
CA SER A 187 73.93 12.23 25.16
C SER A 187 72.56 12.92 25.06
N GLU A 188 72.53 14.24 24.96
CA GLU A 188 71.26 14.97 24.75
C GLU A 188 70.61 14.64 23.40
N THR A 189 71.41 14.46 22.35
CA THR A 189 70.89 14.10 21.03
C THR A 189 70.32 12.68 21.04
N GLU A 190 70.99 11.74 21.72
CA GLU A 190 70.50 10.37 21.94
C GLU A 190 69.15 10.37 22.67
N VAL A 191 69.01 11.17 23.74
CA VAL A 191 67.73 11.31 24.46
C VAL A 191 66.61 11.84 23.56
N ILE A 192 66.89 12.86 22.72
CA ILE A 192 65.90 13.40 21.77
C ILE A 192 65.52 12.35 20.72
N VAL A 193 66.50 11.59 20.21
CA VAL A 193 66.24 10.52 19.22
C VAL A 193 65.41 9.39 19.86
N GLU A 194 65.72 9.00 21.08
CA GLU A 194 64.97 7.98 21.82
C GLU A 194 63.53 8.43 22.11
N ASP A 195 63.29 9.65 22.60
CA ASP A 195 61.95 10.21 22.81
C ASP A 195 61.14 10.26 21.50
N ASN A 196 61.79 10.60 20.39
CA ASN A 196 61.18 10.58 19.07
C ASN A 196 60.81 9.17 18.60
N MET A 197 61.69 8.19 18.80
CA MET A 197 61.43 6.79 18.45
C MET A 197 60.29 6.21 19.30
N ASP A 198 60.23 6.54 20.58
CA ASP A 198 59.15 6.14 21.48
C ASP A 198 57.83 6.81 21.10
N THR A 199 57.86 8.11 20.82
CA THR A 199 56.70 8.86 20.32
C THR A 199 56.18 8.27 19.02
N ALA A 200 57.06 7.98 18.04
CA ALA A 200 56.69 7.36 16.77
C ALA A 200 56.10 5.96 16.96
N SER A 201 56.66 5.15 17.84
CA SER A 201 56.17 3.80 18.17
C SER A 201 54.80 3.85 18.86
N CYS A 202 54.61 4.79 19.78
CA CYS A 202 53.34 5.02 20.46
C CYS A 202 52.25 5.46 19.47
N LEU A 203 52.55 6.44 18.61
CA LEU A 203 51.65 6.87 17.54
C LEU A 203 51.27 5.71 16.64
N THR A 204 52.24 4.91 16.18
CA THR A 204 51.99 3.74 15.31
C THR A 204 51.04 2.73 15.96
N LYS A 205 51.23 2.42 17.26
CA LYS A 205 50.33 1.53 18.02
C LYS A 205 48.93 2.13 18.14
N ILE A 206 48.81 3.43 18.44
CA ILE A 206 47.52 4.13 18.52
C ILE A 206 46.81 4.07 17.17
N TYR A 207 47.50 4.33 16.05
CA TYR A 207 46.92 4.19 14.70
C TYR A 207 46.43 2.78 14.43
N GLY A 208 47.24 1.76 14.75
CA GLY A 208 46.85 0.37 14.58
C GLY A 208 45.59 0.02 15.38
N MET A 209 45.50 0.44 16.64
CA MET A 209 44.34 0.20 17.51
C MET A 209 43.09 0.91 17.01
N VAL A 210 43.19 2.19 16.63
CA VAL A 210 42.04 2.96 16.15
C VAL A 210 41.57 2.44 14.78
N LEU A 211 42.49 2.01 13.91
CA LEU A 211 42.15 1.38 12.64
C LEU A 211 41.44 0.04 12.85
N ALA A 212 41.95 -0.82 13.73
CA ALA A 212 41.30 -2.08 14.09
C ALA A 212 39.91 -1.85 14.71
N ALA A 213 39.79 -0.90 15.64
CA ALA A 213 38.52 -0.52 16.24
C ALA A 213 37.54 0.04 15.21
N GLY A 214 38.01 0.85 14.26
CA GLY A 214 37.23 1.39 13.15
C GLY A 214 36.69 0.31 12.22
N VAL A 215 37.52 -0.68 11.87
CA VAL A 215 37.09 -1.84 11.05
C VAL A 215 36.06 -2.68 11.81
N LEU A 216 36.29 -2.96 13.09
CA LEU A 216 35.32 -3.69 13.93
C LEU A 216 34.00 -2.94 14.06
N ALA A 217 34.05 -1.63 14.28
CA ALA A 217 32.86 -0.78 14.34
C ALA A 217 32.11 -0.77 13.00
N ALA A 218 32.82 -0.70 11.87
CA ALA A 218 32.22 -0.76 10.54
C ALA A 218 31.53 -2.11 10.29
N ILE A 219 32.16 -3.23 10.62
CA ILE A 219 31.55 -4.57 10.52
C ILE A 219 30.29 -4.65 11.39
N LEU A 220 30.37 -4.20 12.66
CA LEU A 220 29.24 -4.22 13.59
C LEU A 220 28.09 -3.33 13.10
N LEU A 221 28.38 -2.13 12.61
CA LEU A 221 27.39 -1.24 12.01
C LEU A 221 26.75 -1.85 10.77
N THR A 222 27.52 -2.47 9.87
CA THR A 222 26.99 -3.14 8.69
C THR A 222 26.07 -4.30 9.08
N LEU A 223 26.48 -5.16 10.02
CA LEU A 223 25.66 -6.29 10.47
C LEU A 223 24.36 -5.83 11.15
N THR A 224 24.44 -4.79 11.99
CA THR A 224 23.27 -4.25 12.70
C THR A 224 22.32 -3.50 11.76
N ILE A 225 22.83 -2.66 10.86
CA ILE A 225 22.02 -1.94 9.87
C ILE A 225 21.38 -2.94 8.90
N SER A 226 22.16 -3.84 8.30
CA SER A 226 21.65 -4.85 7.36
C SER A 226 20.62 -5.76 8.02
N GLY A 227 20.88 -6.26 9.23
CA GLY A 227 19.90 -7.05 9.98
C GLY A 227 18.63 -6.27 10.35
N SER A 228 18.75 -4.97 10.63
CA SER A 228 17.60 -4.14 11.02
C SER A 228 16.75 -3.62 9.87
N ILE A 229 17.24 -3.68 8.63
CA ILE A 229 16.55 -3.20 7.43
C ILE A 229 16.19 -4.38 6.53
N THR A 230 17.19 -5.14 6.06
CA THR A 230 17.04 -6.15 5.01
C THR A 230 16.11 -7.30 5.43
N LYS A 231 16.30 -7.86 6.64
CA LYS A 231 15.45 -8.97 7.12
C LYS A 231 13.96 -8.59 7.25
N PRO A 232 13.60 -7.48 7.94
CA PRO A 232 12.23 -6.97 7.99
C PRO A 232 11.63 -6.66 6.61
N LEU A 233 12.42 -6.06 5.71
CA LEU A 233 11.96 -5.76 4.36
C LEU A 233 11.63 -7.05 3.59
N ALA A 234 12.47 -8.08 3.72
CA ALA A 234 12.23 -9.39 3.11
C ALA A 234 10.93 -10.03 3.60
N ALA A 235 10.63 -9.95 4.90
CA ALA A 235 9.35 -10.42 5.45
C ALA A 235 8.14 -9.64 4.90
N GLY A 236 8.28 -8.32 4.69
CA GLY A 236 7.23 -7.53 4.03
C GLY A 236 7.02 -7.93 2.56
N VAL A 237 8.09 -8.25 1.84
CA VAL A 237 8.03 -8.78 0.46
C VAL A 237 7.37 -10.15 0.42
N GLU A 238 7.63 -11.02 1.39
CA GLU A 238 7.02 -12.35 1.51
C GLU A 238 5.51 -12.27 1.79
N LEU A 239 5.08 -11.31 2.63
CA LEU A 239 3.66 -11.03 2.84
C LEU A 239 2.97 -10.58 1.54
N LEU A 240 3.59 -9.66 0.79
CA LEU A 240 3.08 -9.25 -0.52
C LEU A 240 3.05 -10.41 -1.53
N ALA A 241 4.03 -11.32 -1.48
CA ALA A 241 4.03 -12.51 -2.32
C ALA A 241 2.86 -13.45 -1.98
N SER A 242 2.50 -13.57 -0.70
CA SER A 242 1.34 -14.35 -0.24
C SER A 242 0.02 -13.73 -0.74
N ILE A 243 -0.12 -12.40 -0.60
CA ILE A 243 -1.26 -11.63 -1.13
C ILE A 243 -1.38 -11.82 -2.65
N ARG A 244 -0.26 -11.76 -3.39
CA ARG A 244 -0.23 -12.04 -4.84
C ARG A 244 -0.68 -13.46 -5.18
N GLY A 245 -0.39 -14.43 -4.31
CA GLY A 245 -0.86 -15.82 -4.45
C GLY A 245 -2.35 -16.02 -4.15
N GLY A 246 -3.07 -14.97 -3.74
CA GLY A 246 -4.47 -15.04 -3.33
C GLY A 246 -4.67 -15.46 -1.87
N ASP A 247 -3.60 -15.75 -1.14
CA ASP A 247 -3.68 -15.96 0.30
C ASP A 247 -3.71 -14.61 1.01
N LEU A 248 -4.93 -14.11 1.19
CA LEU A 248 -5.14 -12.92 1.99
C LEU A 248 -5.10 -13.23 3.48
N SER A 249 -5.06 -14.47 3.98
CA SER A 249 -5.16 -14.77 5.42
C SER A 249 -3.90 -14.41 6.22
N ALA A 250 -2.75 -14.29 5.55
CA ALA A 250 -1.49 -13.92 6.16
C ALA A 250 -1.55 -12.50 6.78
N GLU A 251 -1.00 -12.36 7.98
CA GLU A 251 -0.89 -11.08 8.68
C GLU A 251 0.57 -10.67 8.83
N ALA A 252 0.83 -9.37 8.81
CA ALA A 252 2.18 -8.87 9.08
C ALA A 252 2.58 -9.21 10.53
N PRO A 253 3.80 -9.75 10.76
CA PRO A 253 4.27 -10.03 12.12
C PRO A 253 4.17 -8.80 13.03
N LEU A 254 3.72 -8.98 14.28
CA LEU A 254 3.62 -7.91 15.29
C LEU A 254 4.93 -7.13 15.48
N SER A 255 6.08 -7.79 15.29
CA SER A 255 7.41 -7.18 15.34
C SER A 255 7.70 -6.18 14.21
N LEU A 256 6.95 -6.25 13.10
CA LEU A 256 7.00 -5.29 11.99
C LEU A 256 6.04 -4.13 12.22
N ILE A 257 4.79 -4.42 12.56
CA ILE A 257 3.74 -3.41 12.78
C ILE A 257 4.07 -2.50 13.97
N SER A 258 4.71 -3.04 15.02
CA SER A 258 5.10 -2.26 16.21
C SER A 258 6.29 -1.30 15.96
N ARG A 259 6.94 -1.37 14.80
CA ARG A 259 8.05 -0.47 14.47
C ARG A 259 7.55 0.92 14.13
N LYS A 260 8.32 1.93 14.56
CA LYS A 260 8.04 3.34 14.31
C LYS A 260 8.85 3.94 13.13
N ASP A 261 9.62 3.10 12.44
CA ASP A 261 10.41 3.52 11.29
C ASP A 261 9.68 3.29 9.96
N GLU A 262 10.30 3.67 8.84
CA GLU A 262 9.70 3.57 7.51
C GLU A 262 9.29 2.12 7.16
N VAL A 263 10.00 1.13 7.69
CA VAL A 263 9.64 -0.29 7.50
C VAL A 263 8.34 -0.64 8.23
N GLY A 264 8.15 -0.13 9.45
CA GLY A 264 6.90 -0.34 10.20
C GLY A 264 5.71 0.33 9.53
N ILE A 265 5.90 1.55 9.01
CA ILE A 265 4.88 2.27 8.24
C ILE A 265 4.49 1.47 6.99
N LEU A 266 5.47 0.95 6.25
CA LEU A 266 5.22 0.10 5.08
C LEU A 266 4.48 -1.19 5.46
N ALA A 267 4.89 -1.86 6.54
CA ALA A 267 4.23 -3.08 7.01
C ALA A 267 2.77 -2.82 7.41
N GLY A 268 2.49 -1.71 8.08
CA GLY A 268 1.13 -1.26 8.39
C GLY A 268 0.30 -1.04 7.13
N ALA A 269 0.82 -0.30 6.15
CA ALA A 269 0.12 -0.04 4.90
C ALA A 269 -0.18 -1.32 4.09
N VAL A 270 0.73 -2.30 4.08
CA VAL A 270 0.49 -3.62 3.44
C VAL A 270 -0.58 -4.40 4.19
N ASN A 271 -0.60 -4.33 5.52
CA ASN A 271 -1.62 -4.98 6.34
C ASN A 271 -3.01 -4.38 6.08
N ASP A 272 -3.11 -3.05 6.03
CA ASP A 272 -4.35 -2.34 5.73
C ASP A 272 -4.86 -2.70 4.32
N LEU A 273 -3.97 -2.74 3.32
CA LEU A 273 -4.29 -3.21 1.97
C LEU A 273 -4.86 -4.63 1.96
N SER A 274 -4.25 -5.54 2.73
CA SER A 274 -4.75 -6.93 2.84
C SER A 274 -6.14 -6.98 3.48
N ALA A 275 -6.38 -6.17 4.52
CA ALA A 275 -7.68 -6.09 5.18
C ALA A 275 -8.78 -5.56 4.24
N ASP A 276 -8.47 -4.51 3.47
CA ASP A 276 -9.39 -3.93 2.49
C ASP A 276 -9.74 -4.94 1.37
N LEU A 277 -8.74 -5.67 0.87
CA LEU A 277 -8.97 -6.73 -0.12
C LEU A 277 -9.85 -7.86 0.43
N ARG A 278 -9.66 -8.29 1.68
CA ARG A 278 -10.54 -9.30 2.33
C ARG A 278 -11.97 -8.80 2.38
N ALA A 279 -12.19 -7.56 2.80
CA ALA A 279 -13.52 -6.96 2.90
C ALA A 279 -14.21 -6.88 1.51
N GLN A 280 -13.47 -6.51 0.47
CA GLN A 280 -14.00 -6.49 -0.90
C GLN A 280 -14.38 -7.89 -1.39
N ILE A 281 -13.54 -8.90 -1.19
CA ILE A 281 -13.84 -10.28 -1.59
C ILE A 281 -15.07 -10.82 -0.82
N ALA A 282 -15.18 -10.53 0.48
CA ALA A 282 -16.35 -10.91 1.27
C ALA A 282 -17.64 -10.27 0.71
N GLY A 283 -17.59 -8.99 0.35
CA GLY A 283 -18.70 -8.29 -0.31
C GLY A 283 -19.10 -8.90 -1.66
N ILE A 284 -18.12 -9.29 -2.48
CA ILE A 284 -18.38 -10.01 -3.75
C ILE A 284 -19.05 -11.36 -3.48
N GLY A 285 -18.62 -12.08 -2.44
CA GLY A 285 -19.24 -13.34 -2.02
C GLY A 285 -20.72 -13.18 -1.66
N GLU A 286 -21.06 -12.13 -0.89
CA GLU A 286 -22.45 -11.83 -0.53
C GLU A 286 -23.31 -11.52 -1.75
N VAL A 287 -22.81 -10.68 -2.67
CA VAL A 287 -23.51 -10.34 -3.91
C VAL A 287 -23.71 -11.58 -4.79
N THR A 288 -22.71 -12.45 -4.89
CA THR A 288 -22.79 -13.70 -5.66
C THR A 288 -23.82 -14.66 -5.07
N ALA A 289 -23.91 -14.75 -3.74
CA ALA A 289 -24.93 -15.55 -3.06
C ALA A 289 -26.35 -15.01 -3.32
N LYS A 290 -26.53 -13.68 -3.25
CA LYS A 290 -27.80 -13.01 -3.61
C LYS A 290 -28.18 -13.27 -5.06
N LEU A 291 -27.22 -13.16 -5.99
CA LEU A 291 -27.44 -13.43 -7.40
C LEU A 291 -27.85 -14.88 -7.66
N THR A 292 -27.20 -15.84 -6.98
CA THR A 292 -27.53 -17.27 -7.08
C THR A 292 -28.96 -17.54 -6.60
N SER A 293 -29.35 -16.95 -5.47
CA SER A 293 -30.72 -17.06 -4.94
C SER A 293 -31.75 -16.46 -5.91
N ALA A 294 -31.48 -15.26 -6.45
CA ALA A 294 -32.34 -14.62 -7.44
C ALA A 294 -32.49 -15.47 -8.71
N ALA A 295 -31.40 -16.07 -9.20
CA ALA A 295 -31.44 -16.97 -10.34
C ALA A 295 -32.29 -18.23 -10.07
N ALA A 296 -32.19 -18.81 -8.87
CA ALA A 296 -33.03 -19.94 -8.46
C ALA A 296 -34.52 -19.56 -8.41
N GLN A 297 -34.85 -18.38 -7.87
CA GLN A 297 -36.23 -17.87 -7.83
C GLN A 297 -36.79 -17.61 -9.24
N ILE A 298 -35.98 -17.06 -10.14
CA ILE A 298 -36.36 -16.88 -11.55
C ILE A 298 -36.63 -18.23 -12.20
N SER A 299 -35.76 -19.22 -12.00
CA SER A 299 -35.95 -20.58 -12.56
C SER A 299 -37.24 -21.24 -12.08
N ALA A 300 -37.58 -21.08 -10.79
CA ALA A 300 -38.85 -21.54 -10.24
C ALA A 300 -40.05 -20.83 -10.87
N SER A 301 -40.01 -19.50 -10.98
CA SER A 301 -41.06 -18.71 -11.65
C SER A 301 -41.26 -19.11 -13.10
N VAL A 302 -40.18 -19.33 -13.86
CA VAL A 302 -40.24 -19.79 -15.25
C VAL A 302 -40.92 -21.17 -15.34
N SER A 303 -40.62 -22.07 -14.41
CA SER A 303 -41.25 -23.39 -14.36
C SER A 303 -42.76 -23.29 -14.08
N GLN A 304 -43.16 -22.41 -13.16
CA GLN A 304 -44.57 -22.16 -12.87
C GLN A 304 -45.31 -21.54 -14.06
N VAL A 305 -44.69 -20.59 -14.77
CA VAL A 305 -45.25 -20.00 -15.99
C VAL A 305 -45.42 -21.06 -17.08
N ALA A 306 -44.44 -21.95 -17.26
CA ALA A 306 -44.54 -23.05 -18.22
C ALA A 306 -45.71 -23.99 -17.90
N ALA A 307 -45.89 -24.37 -16.63
CA ALA A 307 -47.03 -25.19 -16.20
C ALA A 307 -48.38 -24.47 -16.42
N GLY A 308 -48.48 -23.18 -16.09
CA GLY A 308 -49.69 -22.39 -16.33
C GLY A 308 -50.00 -22.19 -17.82
N ALA A 309 -48.97 -22.11 -18.67
CA ALA A 309 -49.15 -22.07 -20.12
C ALA A 309 -49.68 -23.41 -20.66
N GLU A 310 -49.23 -24.54 -20.12
CA GLU A 310 -49.74 -25.87 -20.47
C GLU A 310 -51.22 -26.03 -20.06
N GLU A 311 -51.59 -25.63 -18.84
CA GLU A 311 -52.98 -25.62 -18.37
C GLU A 311 -53.87 -24.71 -19.24
N THR A 312 -53.37 -23.52 -19.59
CA THR A 312 -54.08 -22.59 -20.49
C THR A 312 -54.27 -23.22 -21.87
N SER A 313 -53.26 -23.93 -22.39
CA SER A 313 -53.37 -24.64 -23.68
C SER A 313 -54.47 -25.71 -23.65
N VAL A 314 -54.57 -26.47 -22.56
CA VAL A 314 -55.65 -27.46 -22.38
C VAL A 314 -57.01 -26.78 -22.31
N ALA A 315 -57.15 -25.71 -21.52
CA ALA A 315 -58.40 -24.96 -21.42
C ALA A 315 -58.85 -24.36 -22.76
N VAL A 316 -57.92 -23.92 -23.61
CA VAL A 316 -58.22 -23.44 -24.97
C VAL A 316 -58.77 -24.57 -25.85
N VAL A 317 -58.21 -25.79 -25.76
CA VAL A 317 -58.72 -26.96 -26.50
C VAL A 317 -60.15 -27.29 -26.05
N ASP A 318 -60.42 -27.34 -24.75
CA ASP A 318 -61.75 -27.62 -24.21
C ASP A 318 -62.77 -26.53 -24.58
N THR A 319 -62.35 -25.27 -24.53
CA THR A 319 -63.19 -24.13 -24.95
C THR A 319 -63.51 -24.22 -26.44
N THR A 320 -62.54 -24.61 -27.27
CA THR A 320 -62.75 -24.79 -28.72
C THR A 320 -63.74 -25.93 -28.98
N ALA A 321 -63.64 -27.04 -28.26
CA ALA A 321 -64.60 -28.14 -28.34
C ALA A 321 -66.02 -27.69 -27.93
N THR A 322 -66.13 -26.98 -26.81
CA THR A 322 -67.41 -26.42 -26.33
C THR A 322 -68.01 -25.46 -27.35
N MET A 323 -67.20 -24.62 -27.99
CA MET A 323 -67.65 -23.72 -29.05
C MET A 323 -68.20 -24.46 -30.27
N GLU A 324 -67.63 -25.62 -30.62
CA GLU A 324 -68.15 -26.47 -31.70
C GLU A 324 -69.50 -27.12 -31.32
N GLU A 325 -69.69 -27.52 -30.06
CA GLU A 325 -70.98 -27.99 -29.55
C GLU A 325 -72.03 -26.86 -29.55
N VAL A 326 -71.66 -25.65 -29.13
CA VAL A 326 -72.53 -24.46 -29.17
C VAL A 326 -72.94 -24.15 -30.59
N ARG A 327 -71.99 -24.18 -31.55
CA ARG A 327 -72.27 -23.99 -32.97
C ARG A 327 -73.28 -25.02 -33.47
N THR A 328 -73.04 -26.30 -33.19
CA THR A 328 -73.94 -27.39 -33.58
C THR A 328 -75.35 -27.19 -32.99
N THR A 329 -75.42 -26.79 -31.72
CA THR A 329 -76.69 -26.51 -31.03
C THR A 329 -77.41 -25.30 -31.64
N ALA A 330 -76.68 -24.25 -32.01
CA ALA A 330 -77.25 -23.09 -32.69
C ALA A 330 -77.80 -23.45 -34.07
N GLU A 331 -77.12 -24.32 -34.82
CA GLU A 331 -77.59 -24.85 -36.12
C GLU A 331 -78.88 -25.68 -35.95
N ILE A 332 -78.92 -26.59 -34.97
CA ILE A 332 -80.12 -27.37 -34.62
C ILE A 332 -81.27 -26.45 -34.19
N THR A 333 -80.99 -25.46 -33.34
CA THR A 333 -82.00 -24.51 -32.86
C THR A 333 -82.58 -23.71 -34.03
N THR A 334 -81.73 -23.21 -34.92
CA THR A 334 -82.16 -22.50 -36.14
C THR A 334 -83.07 -23.38 -37.00
N LYS A 335 -82.72 -24.66 -37.18
CA LYS A 335 -83.55 -25.63 -37.91
C LYS A 335 -84.91 -25.82 -37.23
N LYS A 336 -84.93 -26.07 -35.91
CA LYS A 336 -86.18 -26.25 -35.15
C LYS A 336 -87.05 -24.99 -35.16
N SER A 337 -86.46 -23.80 -35.08
CA SER A 337 -87.21 -22.54 -35.20
C SER A 337 -87.89 -22.38 -36.56
N ARG A 338 -87.23 -22.83 -37.65
CA ARG A 338 -87.89 -22.88 -38.98
C ARG A 338 -89.05 -23.87 -39.00
N GLU A 339 -88.87 -25.07 -38.46
CA GLU A 339 -89.95 -26.07 -38.36
C GLU A 339 -91.14 -25.54 -37.54
N VAL A 340 -90.89 -24.86 -36.42
CA VAL A 340 -91.95 -24.23 -35.61
C VAL A 340 -92.66 -23.11 -36.37
N ALA A 341 -91.92 -22.29 -37.13
CA ALA A 341 -92.52 -21.25 -37.96
C ALA A 341 -93.43 -21.85 -39.05
N GLU A 342 -92.98 -22.92 -39.72
CA GLU A 342 -93.77 -23.67 -40.70
C GLU A 342 -95.05 -24.26 -40.08
N HIS A 343 -94.93 -24.94 -38.93
CA HIS A 343 -96.09 -25.49 -38.23
C HIS A 343 -97.06 -24.40 -37.73
N SER A 344 -96.54 -23.26 -37.27
CA SER A 344 -97.38 -22.13 -36.87
C SER A 344 -98.15 -21.55 -38.06
N GLN A 345 -97.52 -21.46 -39.24
CA GLN A 345 -98.17 -21.04 -40.47
C GLN A 345 -99.25 -22.04 -40.91
N GLN A 346 -99.00 -23.35 -40.79
CA GLN A 346 -100.02 -24.39 -41.01
C GLN A 346 -101.18 -24.28 -40.01
N GLY A 347 -100.89 -24.04 -38.73
CA GLY A 347 -101.90 -23.82 -37.70
C GLY A 347 -102.78 -22.61 -37.98
N LEU A 348 -102.20 -21.50 -38.47
CA LEU A 348 -102.95 -20.32 -38.89
C LEU A 348 -103.93 -20.64 -40.02
N LEU A 349 -103.50 -21.42 -41.02
CA LEU A 349 -104.38 -21.86 -42.12
C LEU A 349 -105.55 -22.71 -41.60
N LEU A 350 -105.28 -23.65 -40.69
CA LEU A 350 -106.31 -24.47 -40.03
C LEU A 350 -107.31 -23.62 -39.24
N VAL A 351 -106.84 -22.62 -38.50
CA VAL A 351 -107.72 -21.69 -37.76
C VAL A 351 -108.58 -20.86 -38.73
N GLN A 352 -108.01 -20.36 -39.83
CA GLN A 352 -108.78 -19.63 -40.86
C GLN A 352 -109.86 -20.52 -41.49
N GLN A 353 -109.55 -21.78 -41.76
CA GLN A 353 -110.50 -22.75 -42.28
C GLN A 353 -111.59 -23.07 -41.26
N GLY A 354 -111.22 -23.26 -39.99
CA GLY A 354 -112.16 -23.45 -38.88
C GLY A 354 -113.08 -22.25 -38.68
N LYS A 355 -112.56 -21.01 -38.79
CA LYS A 355 -113.38 -19.80 -38.78
C LYS A 355 -114.44 -19.81 -39.88
N SER A 356 -114.06 -20.14 -41.12
CA SER A 356 -115.00 -20.25 -42.23
C SER A 356 -116.12 -21.27 -41.97
N VAL A 357 -115.81 -22.40 -41.35
CA VAL A 357 -116.83 -23.41 -40.96
C VAL A 357 -117.75 -22.87 -39.87
N THR A 358 -117.20 -22.14 -38.90
CA THR A 358 -117.97 -21.56 -37.80
C THR A 358 -118.90 -20.43 -38.27
N ASP A 359 -118.44 -19.59 -39.20
CA ASP A 359 -119.26 -18.54 -39.82
C ASP A 359 -120.44 -19.16 -40.58
N ALA A 360 -120.21 -20.24 -41.33
CA ALA A 360 -121.28 -21.00 -42.01
C ALA A 360 -122.27 -21.64 -41.02
N LEU A 361 -121.79 -22.09 -39.85
CA LEU A 361 -122.65 -22.60 -38.79
C LEU A 361 -123.57 -21.50 -38.24
N PHE A 362 -123.05 -20.29 -37.98
CA PHE A 362 -123.86 -19.17 -37.50
C PHE A 362 -124.95 -18.77 -38.51
N GLU A 363 -124.63 -18.77 -39.80
CA GLU A 363 -125.62 -18.55 -40.87
C GLU A 363 -126.72 -19.62 -40.84
N THR A 364 -126.34 -20.89 -40.69
CA THR A 364 -127.28 -22.01 -40.59
C THR A 364 -128.18 -21.89 -39.35
N VAL A 365 -127.64 -21.53 -38.20
CA VAL A 365 -128.41 -21.32 -36.96
C VAL A 365 -129.36 -20.12 -37.10
N GLY A 366 -128.95 -19.05 -37.79
CA GLY A 366 -129.83 -17.95 -38.14
C GLY A 366 -131.06 -18.40 -38.93
N ASN A 367 -130.84 -19.20 -39.98
CA ASN A 367 -131.92 -19.78 -40.79
C ASN A 367 -132.89 -20.66 -39.96
N ILE A 368 -132.36 -21.41 -38.99
CA ILE A 368 -133.19 -22.20 -38.05
C ILE A 368 -134.05 -21.28 -37.17
N GLY A 369 -133.49 -20.16 -36.69
CA GLY A 369 -134.22 -19.16 -35.91
C GLY A 369 -135.43 -18.59 -36.66
N ASP A 370 -135.24 -18.25 -37.94
CA ASP A 370 -136.32 -17.76 -38.81
C ASP A 370 -137.41 -18.80 -39.03
N GLN A 371 -137.02 -20.07 -39.24
CA GLN A 371 -137.97 -21.19 -39.34
C GLN A 371 -138.80 -21.37 -38.06
N MET A 372 -138.17 -21.26 -36.89
CA MET A 372 -138.89 -21.37 -35.61
C MET A 372 -139.91 -20.25 -35.39
N ASN A 373 -139.62 -19.02 -35.82
CA ASN A 373 -140.61 -17.92 -35.79
C ASN A 373 -141.82 -18.21 -36.68
N SER A 374 -141.58 -18.73 -37.90
CA SER A 374 -142.66 -19.11 -38.81
C SER A 374 -143.54 -20.24 -38.26
N ILE A 375 -142.95 -21.21 -37.55
CA ILE A 375 -143.70 -22.26 -36.85
C ILE A 375 -144.58 -21.66 -35.74
N SER A 376 -144.06 -20.75 -34.92
CA SER A 376 -144.84 -20.08 -33.87
C SER A 376 -146.06 -19.32 -34.42
N GLU A 377 -145.91 -18.56 -35.51
CA GLU A 377 -147.04 -17.89 -36.16
C GLU A 377 -148.11 -18.88 -36.64
N THR A 378 -147.68 -20.02 -37.17
CA THR A 378 -148.59 -21.08 -37.63
C THR A 378 -149.38 -21.68 -36.47
N ILE A 379 -148.74 -21.88 -35.30
CA ILE A 379 -149.40 -22.38 -34.08
C ILE A 379 -150.46 -21.38 -33.57
N ILE A 380 -150.15 -20.08 -33.55
CA ILE A 380 -151.11 -19.04 -33.11
C ILE A 380 -152.37 -19.09 -33.99
N ARG A 381 -152.18 -19.13 -35.31
CA ARG A 381 -153.28 -19.19 -36.28
C ARG A 381 -154.13 -20.46 -36.13
N LEU A 382 -153.51 -21.59 -35.80
CA LEU A 382 -154.22 -22.85 -35.53
C LEU A 382 -155.08 -22.75 -34.25
N SER A 383 -154.58 -22.07 -33.21
CA SER A 383 -155.31 -21.87 -31.96
C SER A 383 -156.59 -21.04 -32.18
N GLU A 384 -156.54 -20.01 -33.01
CA GLU A 384 -157.71 -19.19 -33.35
C GLU A 384 -158.78 -20.02 -34.07
N GLN A 385 -158.39 -20.86 -35.04
CA GLN A 385 -159.34 -21.72 -35.75
C GLN A 385 -160.00 -22.78 -34.85
N SER A 386 -159.27 -23.33 -33.88
CA SER A 386 -159.85 -24.29 -32.93
C SER A 386 -160.90 -23.67 -32.00
N GLN A 387 -160.76 -22.37 -31.67
CA GLN A 387 -161.74 -21.65 -30.86
C GLN A 387 -163.06 -21.44 -31.64
N GLU A 388 -162.95 -21.10 -32.91
CA GLU A 388 -164.08 -20.92 -33.84
C GLU A 388 -164.89 -22.22 -33.99
N VAL A 389 -164.22 -23.38 -34.05
CA VAL A 389 -164.88 -24.70 -34.08
C VAL A 389 -165.65 -25.00 -32.79
N GLY A 390 -165.16 -24.50 -31.64
CA GLY A 390 -165.81 -24.67 -30.35
C GLY A 390 -167.18 -23.98 -30.25
N GLU A 391 -167.27 -22.73 -30.72
CA GLU A 391 -168.54 -21.98 -30.75
C GLU A 391 -169.60 -22.65 -31.65
N ILE A 392 -169.17 -23.22 -32.78
CA ILE A 392 -170.08 -23.96 -33.68
C ILE A 392 -170.65 -25.21 -32.99
N ALA A 393 -169.83 -25.95 -32.23
CA ALA A 393 -170.29 -27.17 -31.56
C ALA A 393 -171.37 -26.90 -30.50
N GLU A 394 -171.22 -25.84 -29.70
CA GLU A 394 -172.22 -25.42 -28.70
C GLU A 394 -173.57 -25.10 -29.34
N THR A 395 -173.53 -24.41 -30.49
CA THR A 395 -174.74 -24.08 -31.26
C THR A 395 -175.46 -25.32 -31.82
N VAL A 396 -174.71 -26.36 -32.18
CA VAL A 396 -175.27 -27.63 -32.69
C VAL A 396 -175.94 -28.44 -31.58
N GLU A 397 -175.40 -28.41 -30.36
CA GLU A 397 -175.97 -29.12 -29.20
C GLU A 397 -177.33 -28.53 -28.78
N ASP A 398 -177.45 -27.20 -28.75
CA ASP A 398 -178.72 -26.49 -28.48
C ASP A 398 -179.81 -26.81 -29.52
N LEU A 399 -179.45 -26.95 -30.80
CA LEU A 399 -180.39 -27.32 -31.87
C LEU A 399 -180.88 -28.76 -31.76
N ALA A 400 -180.01 -29.69 -31.35
CA ALA A 400 -180.34 -31.09 -31.20
C ALA A 400 -181.36 -31.33 -30.07
N GLU A 401 -181.23 -30.60 -28.95
CA GLU A 401 -182.15 -30.73 -27.81
C GLU A 401 -183.57 -30.21 -28.12
N GLN A 402 -183.69 -29.11 -28.88
CA GLN A 402 -184.99 -28.64 -29.38
C GLN A 402 -185.66 -29.64 -30.31
N SER A 403 -184.89 -30.27 -31.21
CA SER A 403 -185.43 -31.26 -32.16
C SER A 403 -186.01 -32.49 -31.45
N ASN A 404 -185.30 -32.98 -30.43
CA ASN A 404 -185.73 -34.13 -29.62
C ASN A 404 -187.05 -33.86 -28.87
N LEU A 405 -187.22 -32.66 -28.31
CA LEU A 405 -188.44 -32.26 -27.60
C LEU A 405 -189.67 -32.13 -28.51
N LEU A 406 -189.48 -31.68 -29.76
CA LEU A 406 -190.54 -31.64 -30.78
C LEU A 406 -190.96 -33.04 -31.23
N ALA A 407 -190.00 -33.94 -31.43
CA ALA A 407 -190.24 -35.32 -31.84
C ALA A 407 -191.12 -36.09 -30.83
N VAL A 408 -190.81 -35.97 -29.54
CA VAL A 408 -191.57 -36.64 -28.47
C VAL A 408 -193.02 -36.17 -28.40
N ASN A 409 -193.27 -34.86 -28.54
CA ASN A 409 -194.63 -34.32 -28.53
C ASN A 409 -195.45 -34.78 -29.76
N ALA A 410 -194.81 -34.90 -30.93
CA ALA A 410 -195.45 -35.42 -32.12
C ALA A 410 -195.82 -36.92 -32.00
N ALA A 411 -194.97 -37.72 -31.33
CA ALA A 411 -195.20 -39.15 -31.11
C ALA A 411 -196.40 -39.43 -30.19
N VAL A 412 -196.62 -38.57 -29.19
CA VAL A 412 -197.75 -38.69 -28.25
C VAL A 412 -199.09 -38.43 -28.93
N GLU A 413 -199.20 -37.37 -29.74
CA GLU A 413 -200.50 -37.00 -30.34
C GLU A 413 -200.89 -37.95 -31.50
N ALA A 414 -199.91 -38.56 -32.16
CA ALA A 414 -200.16 -39.60 -33.16
C ALA A 414 -200.79 -40.89 -32.59
N ALA A 415 -200.44 -41.27 -31.36
CA ALA A 415 -201.00 -42.44 -30.68
C ALA A 415 -202.50 -42.26 -30.34
N LYS A 416 -202.95 -41.02 -30.20
CA LYS A 416 -204.31 -40.65 -29.81
C LYS A 416 -205.32 -40.74 -30.96
N ALA A 417 -204.85 -40.64 -32.21
CA ALA A 417 -205.69 -40.60 -33.42
C ALA A 417 -206.12 -41.99 -33.96
N GLY A 418 -205.74 -43.09 -33.29
CA GLY A 418 -206.19 -44.45 -33.66
C GLY A 418 -205.82 -44.85 -35.10
N GLU A 419 -206.72 -45.54 -35.81
CA GLU A 419 -206.48 -46.04 -37.18
C GLU A 419 -206.13 -44.94 -38.21
N GLN A 420 -206.42 -43.66 -37.94
CA GLN A 420 -206.02 -42.52 -38.78
C GLN A 420 -204.60 -41.98 -38.45
N GLY A 421 -203.97 -42.43 -37.36
CA GLY A 421 -202.70 -41.90 -36.82
C GLY A 421 -201.43 -42.73 -37.09
N LYS A 422 -201.54 -43.92 -37.69
CA LYS A 422 -200.39 -44.84 -37.94
C LYS A 422 -199.28 -44.20 -38.79
N GLY A 423 -199.61 -43.31 -39.72
CA GLY A 423 -198.62 -42.60 -40.56
C GLY A 423 -197.81 -41.55 -39.81
N PHE A 424 -198.40 -40.88 -38.80
CA PHE A 424 -197.73 -39.81 -38.04
C PHE A 424 -196.82 -40.34 -36.92
N SER A 425 -197.12 -41.51 -36.35
CA SER A 425 -196.30 -42.11 -35.29
C SER A 425 -194.95 -42.64 -35.78
N VAL A 426 -194.83 -42.98 -37.08
CA VAL A 426 -193.58 -43.48 -37.67
C VAL A 426 -192.61 -42.32 -37.91
N VAL A 427 -193.11 -41.17 -38.34
CA VAL A 427 -192.26 -39.99 -38.60
C VAL A 427 -191.70 -39.41 -37.30
N ALA A 428 -192.48 -39.38 -36.23
CA ALA A 428 -192.04 -38.83 -34.94
C ALA A 428 -191.01 -39.68 -34.18
N ARG A 429 -190.75 -40.93 -34.61
CA ARG A 429 -189.72 -41.81 -34.01
C ARG A 429 -188.39 -41.79 -34.78
N GLU A 430 -188.41 -41.21 -35.97
CA GLU A 430 -187.27 -41.10 -36.88
C GLU A 430 -186.60 -39.71 -36.82
N ILE A 431 -187.32 -38.69 -36.31
CA ILE A 431 -186.81 -37.37 -35.88
C ILE A 431 -186.23 -37.52 -34.48
#